data_AF-X1K2Y8-F1
#
_entry.id   AF-X1K2Y8-F1
#
_cell.length_a   1.000
_cell.length_b   1.000
_cell.length_c   1.000
_cell.angle_alpha   90.00
_cell.angle_beta   90.00
_cell.angle_gamma   90.00
#
_symmetry.space_group_name_H-M   'P 1'
#
loop_
_entity.id
_entity.type
_entity.pdbx_description
1 polymer ?
#
loop_
_entity_poly.entity_id
_entity_poly.type
_entity_poly.pdbx_seq_one_letter_code
_entity_poly.pdbx_strand_id
1 'polypeptide(L)'
;VLQLPLDEAKKEVQNLIEGKESKYALSRCNSCFSCNLYCPQKANPYQLILERWNDLYKNRGAAPIYKFVCPTEEPNIWQLLNIFLSNQERRWIYKWMNYTPKPHDTIFLIGSYTHLFPFIIGGSKLLDYFKPIDRLDQWEGGAYLYQGGYLDVVQKIARRSKRDFDAWGIKNIVIST
;
A
#
# COMPACT_ATOMS: atom_id res chain seq x y z
N VAL A 1 0.52 -20.53 -3.07
CA VAL A 1 -0.15 -21.17 -1.92
C VAL A 1 0.86 -22.08 -1.24
N LEU A 2 0.91 -22.14 0.09
CA LEU A 2 1.99 -22.82 0.84
C LEU A 2 2.06 -24.34 0.67
N GLN A 3 1.00 -24.98 0.12
CA GLN A 3 0.94 -26.43 -0.15
C GLN A 3 1.38 -27.32 1.03
N LEU A 4 1.03 -26.91 2.25
CA LEU A 4 1.36 -27.68 3.46
C LEU A 4 0.48 -28.94 3.53
N PRO A 5 1.00 -30.06 4.06
CA PRO A 5 0.16 -31.19 4.49
C PRO A 5 -0.95 -30.72 5.43
N LEU A 6 -2.13 -31.34 5.36
CA LEU A 6 -3.32 -30.88 6.08
C LEU A 6 -3.10 -30.70 7.59
N ASP A 7 -2.39 -31.64 8.22
CA ASP A 7 -2.12 -31.58 9.67
C ASP A 7 -1.18 -30.43 10.04
N GLU A 8 -0.18 -30.15 9.21
CA GLU A 8 0.71 -28.99 9.39
C GLU A 8 -0.05 -27.68 9.14
N ALA A 9 -0.92 -27.64 8.14
CA ALA A 9 -1.76 -26.47 7.88
C ALA A 9 -2.69 -26.15 9.06
N LYS A 10 -3.31 -27.18 9.67
CA LYS A 10 -4.16 -27.02 10.86
C LYS A 10 -3.35 -26.50 12.05
N LYS A 11 -2.17 -27.07 12.31
CA LYS A 11 -1.28 -26.59 13.39
C LYS A 11 -0.84 -25.15 13.17
N GLU A 12 -0.49 -24.77 11.94
CA GLU A 12 -0.11 -23.40 11.62
C GLU A 12 -1.25 -22.41 11.90
N VAL A 13 -2.47 -22.73 11.49
CA VAL A 13 -3.64 -21.88 11.79
C VAL A 13 -3.91 -21.81 13.30
N GLN A 14 -3.80 -22.93 14.02
CA GLN A 14 -3.98 -22.94 15.47
C GLN A 14 -2.93 -22.07 16.18
N ASN A 15 -1.66 -22.19 15.76
CA ASN A 15 -0.59 -21.35 16.30
C ASN A 15 -0.86 -19.87 16.04
N LEU A 16 -1.32 -19.51 14.83
CA LEU A 16 -1.73 -18.14 14.52
C LEU A 16 -2.89 -17.68 15.40
N ILE A 17 -3.91 -18.50 15.64
CA ILE A 17 -5.04 -18.13 16.52
C ILE A 17 -4.53 -17.85 17.93
N GLU A 18 -3.69 -18.74 18.47
CA GLU A 18 -3.15 -18.67 19.83
C GLU A 18 -2.02 -17.65 20.02
N GLY A 19 -1.57 -16.99 18.95
CA GLY A 19 -0.45 -16.05 19.01
C GLY A 19 0.91 -16.72 19.24
N LYS A 20 1.02 -18.02 18.97
CA LYS A 20 2.25 -18.80 19.07
C LYS A 20 3.11 -18.64 17.81
N GLU A 21 4.36 -19.06 17.93
CA GLU A 21 5.28 -19.09 16.79
C GLU A 21 4.73 -19.98 15.67
N SER A 22 4.75 -19.45 14.45
CA SER A 22 4.37 -20.16 13.23
C SER A 22 5.64 -20.56 12.48
N LYS A 23 5.70 -21.82 12.06
CA LYS A 23 6.87 -22.38 11.38
C LYS A 23 6.94 -21.94 9.91
N TYR A 24 5.79 -21.74 9.27
CA TYR A 24 5.69 -21.50 7.83
C TYR A 24 4.89 -20.26 7.46
N ALA A 25 3.72 -20.03 8.06
CA ALA A 25 2.81 -18.98 7.63
C ALA A 25 3.44 -17.59 7.77
N LEU A 26 4.14 -17.30 8.87
CA LEU A 26 4.74 -15.97 9.07
C LEU A 26 6.07 -15.76 8.33
N SER A 27 6.70 -16.83 7.85
CA SER A 27 8.03 -16.78 7.18
C SER A 27 7.97 -17.02 5.67
N ARG A 28 6.93 -17.69 5.17
CA ARG A 28 6.79 -18.10 3.76
C ARG A 28 5.53 -17.59 3.07
N CYS A 29 4.59 -16.99 3.79
CA CYS A 29 3.41 -16.39 3.16
C CYS A 29 3.85 -15.26 2.22
N ASN A 30 3.30 -15.27 1.00
CA ASN A 30 3.61 -14.31 -0.06
C ASN A 30 2.47 -13.31 -0.32
N SER A 31 1.63 -13.05 0.70
CA SER A 31 0.52 -12.08 0.64
C SER A 31 -0.45 -12.23 -0.56
N CYS A 32 -0.60 -13.43 -1.14
CA CYS A 32 -1.43 -13.65 -2.34
C CYS A 32 -2.95 -13.65 -2.11
N PHE A 33 -3.43 -13.48 -0.87
CA PHE A 33 -4.85 -13.51 -0.47
C PHE A 33 -5.63 -14.81 -0.76
N SER A 34 -5.00 -15.84 -1.34
CA SER A 34 -5.69 -17.07 -1.74
C SER A 34 -6.39 -17.78 -0.57
N CYS A 35 -5.86 -17.67 0.65
CA CYS A 35 -6.51 -18.27 1.82
C CYS A 35 -7.88 -17.65 2.13
N ASN A 36 -8.10 -16.37 1.84
CA ASN A 36 -9.41 -15.75 1.98
C ASN A 36 -10.38 -16.31 0.93
N LEU A 37 -9.92 -16.42 -0.32
CA LEU A 37 -10.73 -16.91 -1.44
C LEU A 37 -11.17 -18.36 -1.24
N TYR A 38 -10.27 -19.22 -0.76
CA TYR A 38 -10.55 -20.65 -0.62
C TYR A 38 -11.18 -21.04 0.71
N CYS A 39 -11.31 -20.11 1.68
CA CYS A 39 -11.90 -20.43 2.98
C CYS A 39 -13.42 -20.62 2.85
N PRO A 40 -13.96 -21.83 3.01
CA PRO A 40 -15.39 -22.07 2.86
C PRO A 40 -16.22 -21.38 3.94
N GLN A 41 -15.61 -21.10 5.10
CA GLN A 41 -16.24 -20.42 6.23
C GLN A 41 -16.20 -18.89 6.11
N LYS A 42 -15.58 -18.34 5.05
CA LYS A 42 -15.39 -16.89 4.86
C LYS A 42 -14.73 -16.21 6.08
N ALA A 43 -13.85 -16.92 6.77
CA ALA A 43 -13.20 -16.47 7.99
C ALA A 43 -12.07 -15.45 7.76
N ASN A 44 -11.77 -15.09 6.50
CA ASN A 44 -10.69 -14.19 6.10
C ASN A 44 -9.33 -14.48 6.78
N PRO A 45 -8.75 -15.70 6.64
CA PRO A 45 -7.54 -16.10 7.38
C PRO A 45 -6.33 -15.21 7.17
N TYR A 46 -6.25 -14.48 6.05
CA TYR A 46 -5.16 -13.55 5.79
C TYR A 46 -5.11 -12.42 6.83
N GLN A 47 -6.26 -11.97 7.34
CA GLN A 47 -6.32 -10.92 8.35
C GLN A 47 -5.56 -11.33 9.63
N LEU A 48 -5.71 -12.59 10.05
CA LEU A 48 -4.99 -13.13 11.20
C LEU A 48 -3.47 -13.16 10.94
N ILE A 49 -3.03 -13.46 9.72
CA ILE A 49 -1.60 -13.39 9.35
C ILE A 49 -1.09 -11.95 9.47
N LEU A 50 -1.84 -10.96 8.97
CA LEU A 50 -1.48 -9.55 9.08
C LEU A 50 -1.37 -9.09 10.54
N GLU A 51 -2.30 -9.50 11.39
CA GLU A 51 -2.28 -9.20 12.83
C GLU A 51 -1.04 -9.77 13.51
N ARG A 52 -0.67 -11.01 13.19
CA ARG A 52 0.55 -11.64 13.73
C ARG A 52 1.83 -11.01 13.21
N TRP A 53 1.87 -10.59 11.94
CA TRP A 53 2.97 -9.76 11.46
C TRP A 53 3.02 -8.40 12.15
N ASN A 54 1.87 -7.79 12.47
CA ASN A 54 1.83 -6.55 13.24
C ASN A 54 2.40 -6.71 14.64
N ASP A 55 2.05 -7.80 15.32
CA ASP A 55 2.59 -8.15 16.64
C ASP A 55 4.11 -8.35 16.58
N LEU A 56 4.61 -9.10 15.58
CA LEU A 56 6.04 -9.30 15.37
C LEU A 56 6.78 -8.00 15.06
N TYR A 57 6.21 -7.15 14.20
CA TYR A 57 6.76 -5.84 13.87
C TYR A 57 6.88 -4.96 15.12
N LYS A 58 5.86 -4.89 15.98
CA LYS A 58 5.92 -4.09 17.21
C LYS A 58 7.05 -4.55 18.14
N ASN A 59 7.35 -5.84 18.14
CA ASN A 59 8.40 -6.41 18.97
C ASN A 59 9.81 -6.27 18.37
N ARG A 60 9.94 -6.40 17.04
CA ARG A 60 11.24 -6.52 16.35
C ARG A 60 11.63 -5.27 15.56
N GLY A 61 10.70 -4.34 15.37
CA GLY A 61 10.82 -3.24 14.42
C GLY A 61 10.55 -3.68 12.98
N ALA A 62 10.58 -2.70 12.06
CA ALA A 62 10.42 -2.97 10.63
C ALA A 62 11.70 -3.62 10.07
N ALA A 63 11.56 -4.48 9.06
CA ALA A 63 12.72 -5.01 8.36
C ALA A 63 13.50 -3.85 7.70
N PRO A 64 14.85 -3.86 7.70
CA PRO A 64 15.66 -2.76 7.18
C PRO A 64 15.34 -2.35 5.73
N ILE A 65 14.83 -3.28 4.91
CA ILE A 65 14.41 -2.99 3.52
C ILE A 65 13.29 -1.95 3.45
N TYR A 66 12.44 -1.81 4.48
CA TYR A 66 11.40 -0.79 4.52
C TYR A 66 11.97 0.63 4.52
N LYS A 67 13.20 0.83 5.03
CA LYS A 67 13.90 2.12 4.91
C LYS A 67 14.11 2.52 3.44
N PHE A 68 14.31 1.53 2.56
CA PHE A 68 14.56 1.78 1.14
C PHE A 68 13.28 2.02 0.34
N VAL A 69 12.15 1.40 0.71
CA VAL A 69 10.89 1.50 -0.06
C VAL A 69 9.91 2.54 0.47
N CYS A 70 9.99 2.90 1.76
CA CYS A 70 9.12 3.94 2.33
C CYS A 70 9.53 5.33 1.81
N PRO A 71 8.59 6.11 1.22
CA PRO A 71 8.92 7.40 0.61
C PRO A 71 9.29 8.50 1.62
N THR A 72 9.01 8.30 2.91
CA THR A 72 9.34 9.24 3.99
C THR A 72 10.69 8.96 4.65
N GLU A 73 11.40 7.91 4.25
CA GLU A 73 12.70 7.51 4.81
C GLU A 73 13.85 7.95 3.89
N GLU A 74 15.07 8.13 4.42
CA GLU A 74 16.24 8.49 3.61
C GLU A 74 17.47 7.60 3.91
N PRO A 75 18.19 7.10 2.87
CA PRO A 75 17.88 7.17 1.44
C PRO A 75 16.75 6.19 1.03
N ASN A 76 15.93 6.58 0.04
CA ASN A 76 14.88 5.70 -0.52
C ASN A 76 14.94 5.59 -2.06
N ILE A 77 14.26 4.58 -2.61
CA ILE A 77 14.23 4.32 -4.06
C ILE A 77 13.60 5.46 -4.87
N TRP A 78 12.61 6.17 -4.33
CA TRP A 78 11.90 7.25 -5.02
C TRP A 78 12.80 8.46 -5.28
N GLN A 79 13.73 8.76 -4.38
CA GLN A 79 14.76 9.78 -4.59
C GLN A 79 15.72 9.40 -5.73
N LEU A 80 16.09 8.13 -5.83
CA LEU A 80 16.95 7.62 -6.92
C LEU A 80 16.24 7.72 -8.27
N LEU A 81 14.96 7.36 -8.33
CA LEU A 81 14.16 7.41 -9.56
C LEU A 81 14.08 8.84 -10.13
N ASN A 82 14.00 9.85 -9.27
CA ASN A 82 13.98 11.26 -9.69
C ASN A 82 15.21 11.69 -10.51
N ILE A 83 16.36 11.04 -10.32
CA ILE A 83 17.59 11.35 -11.07
C ILE A 83 17.39 11.14 -12.57
N PHE A 84 16.66 10.09 -12.96
CA PHE A 84 16.45 9.70 -14.35
C PHE A 84 15.32 10.45 -15.06
N LEU A 85 14.51 11.21 -14.32
CA LEU A 85 13.37 11.93 -14.88
C LEU A 85 13.79 13.16 -15.68
N SER A 86 13.14 13.36 -16.82
CA SER A 86 13.22 14.58 -17.60
C SER A 86 12.63 15.78 -16.84
N ASN A 87 12.98 17.00 -17.26
CA ASN A 87 12.40 18.23 -16.70
C ASN A 87 10.87 18.27 -16.84
N GLN A 88 10.31 17.69 -17.91
CA GLN A 88 8.86 17.64 -18.10
C GLN A 88 8.18 16.70 -17.10
N GLU A 89 8.77 15.53 -16.87
CA GLU A 89 8.23 14.54 -15.90
C GLU A 89 8.30 15.07 -14.48
N ARG A 90 9.40 15.71 -14.10
CA ARG A 90 9.54 16.38 -12.79
C ARG A 90 8.46 17.46 -12.59
N ARG A 91 8.11 18.22 -13.64
CA ARG A 91 7.01 19.20 -13.59
C ARG A 91 5.65 18.55 -13.36
N TRP A 92 5.39 17.41 -14.00
CA TRP A 92 4.15 16.67 -13.79
C TRP A 92 4.04 16.16 -12.36
N ILE A 93 5.06 15.47 -11.85
CA ILE A 93 5.09 14.98 -10.46
C ILE A 93 4.92 16.12 -9.46
N TYR A 94 5.67 17.21 -9.63
CA TYR A 94 5.53 18.37 -8.77
C TYR A 94 4.08 18.90 -8.74
N LYS A 95 3.42 18.96 -9.90
CA LYS A 95 2.02 19.38 -9.99
C LYS A 95 1.10 18.41 -9.26
N TRP A 96 1.28 17.10 -9.39
CA TRP A 96 0.42 16.09 -8.75
C TRP A 96 0.57 16.05 -7.24
N MET A 97 1.80 16.18 -6.73
CA MET A 97 2.08 16.18 -5.29
C MET A 97 1.53 17.43 -4.59
N ASN A 98 1.53 18.58 -5.28
CA ASN A 98 1.15 19.88 -4.71
C ASN A 98 -0.26 20.34 -5.11
N TYR A 99 -1.01 19.53 -5.88
CA TYR A 99 -2.36 19.90 -6.28
C TYR A 99 -3.28 20.01 -5.06
N THR A 100 -4.09 21.06 -5.05
CA THR A 100 -5.17 21.25 -4.05
C THR A 100 -6.50 21.10 -4.75
N PRO A 101 -7.26 20.04 -4.45
CA PRO A 101 -8.56 19.77 -5.07
C PRO A 101 -9.59 20.86 -4.84
N LYS A 102 -10.44 21.04 -5.84
CA LYS A 102 -11.64 21.87 -5.80
C LYS A 102 -12.89 20.97 -5.79
N PRO A 103 -14.02 21.42 -5.21
CA PRO A 103 -15.23 20.59 -5.11
C PRO A 103 -15.79 20.03 -6.43
N HIS A 104 -15.50 20.69 -7.56
CA HIS A 104 -15.94 20.29 -8.89
C HIS A 104 -14.93 19.42 -9.66
N ASP A 105 -13.74 19.18 -9.09
CA ASP A 105 -12.75 18.33 -9.73
C ASP A 105 -13.20 16.87 -9.71
N THR A 106 -12.83 16.12 -10.75
CA THR A 106 -12.77 14.66 -10.68
C THR A 106 -11.34 14.26 -10.39
N ILE A 107 -11.10 13.82 -9.15
CA ILE A 107 -9.77 13.44 -8.69
C ILE A 107 -9.41 12.06 -9.21
N PHE A 108 -8.15 11.93 -9.63
CA PHE A 108 -7.54 10.65 -9.94
C PHE A 108 -6.36 10.43 -9.00
N LEU A 109 -6.54 9.53 -8.03
CA LEU A 109 -5.45 9.12 -7.14
C LEU A 109 -4.51 8.22 -7.95
N ILE A 110 -3.34 8.77 -8.26
CA ILE A 110 -2.27 8.04 -8.94
C ILE A 110 -1.31 7.50 -7.87
N GLY A 111 -0.94 6.23 -8.02
CA GLY A 111 -0.08 5.55 -7.06
C GLY A 111 1.40 5.86 -7.28
N SER A 112 2.22 5.54 -6.28
CA SER A 112 3.67 5.76 -6.29
C SER A 112 4.36 5.20 -7.53
N TYR A 113 3.92 4.06 -8.06
CA TYR A 113 4.50 3.47 -9.27
C TYR A 113 4.34 4.31 -10.54
N THR A 114 3.41 5.27 -10.59
CA THR A 114 3.33 6.22 -11.70
C THR A 114 4.61 7.04 -11.84
N HIS A 115 5.42 7.16 -10.77
CA HIS A 115 6.74 7.82 -10.82
C HIS A 115 7.75 7.09 -11.67
N LEU A 116 7.58 5.79 -11.89
CA LEU A 116 8.43 5.02 -12.81
C LEU A 116 8.19 5.43 -14.26
N PHE A 117 6.96 5.80 -14.60
CA PHE A 117 6.54 6.13 -15.97
C PHE A 117 5.59 7.34 -16.00
N PRO A 118 6.03 8.56 -15.62
CA PRO A 118 5.12 9.69 -15.44
C PRO A 118 4.43 10.12 -16.75
N PHE A 119 5.07 9.85 -17.90
CA PHE A 119 4.50 10.16 -19.21
C PHE A 119 3.18 9.45 -19.51
N ILE A 120 2.88 8.30 -18.88
CA ILE A 120 1.62 7.58 -19.08
C ILE A 120 0.43 8.44 -18.63
N ILE A 121 0.58 9.18 -17.54
CA ILE A 121 -0.46 10.09 -17.03
C ILE A 121 -0.28 11.49 -17.59
N GLY A 122 0.92 12.06 -17.47
CA GLY A 122 1.17 13.47 -17.77
C GLY A 122 1.11 13.81 -19.26
N GLY A 123 1.37 12.83 -20.15
CA GLY A 123 1.34 13.01 -21.60
C GLY A 123 0.04 12.54 -22.26
N SER A 124 -0.92 12.02 -21.49
CA SER A 124 -2.11 11.37 -22.04
C SER A 124 -3.29 12.31 -22.12
N LYS A 125 -3.69 12.65 -23.35
CA LYS A 125 -4.93 13.40 -23.63
C LYS A 125 -6.20 12.67 -23.18
N LEU A 126 -6.14 11.34 -23.06
CA LEU A 126 -7.26 10.52 -22.59
C LEU A 126 -7.59 10.81 -21.12
N LEU A 127 -6.62 11.33 -20.36
CA LEU A 127 -6.75 11.55 -18.92
C LEU A 127 -6.89 13.04 -18.54
N ASP A 128 -6.98 13.95 -19.52
CA ASP A 128 -7.05 15.42 -19.30
C ASP A 128 -8.28 15.86 -18.47
N TYR A 129 -9.34 15.05 -18.49
CA TYR A 129 -10.52 15.26 -17.66
C TYR A 129 -10.20 15.19 -16.15
N PHE A 130 -9.29 14.30 -15.79
CA PHE A 130 -8.95 14.04 -14.40
C PHE A 130 -7.95 15.05 -13.84
N LYS A 131 -7.96 15.20 -12.51
CA LYS A 131 -6.91 15.91 -11.76
C LYS A 131 -6.09 14.88 -10.99
N PRO A 132 -4.90 14.51 -11.48
CA PRO A 132 -4.07 13.55 -10.80
C PRO A 132 -3.56 14.10 -9.46
N ILE A 133 -3.61 13.29 -8.42
CA ILE A 133 -3.06 13.56 -7.09
C ILE A 133 -2.21 12.40 -6.63
N ASP A 134 -1.14 12.76 -5.94
CA ASP A 134 -0.04 11.85 -5.67
C ASP A 134 0.67 12.22 -4.35
N ARG A 135 -0.09 12.45 -3.29
CA ARG A 135 0.52 12.83 -2.00
C ARG A 135 1.18 11.61 -1.35
N LEU A 136 2.34 11.80 -0.73
CA LEU A 136 3.11 10.71 -0.09
C LEU A 136 2.27 9.89 0.90
N ASP A 137 1.48 10.56 1.74
CA ASP A 137 0.60 9.91 2.72
C ASP A 137 -0.49 9.04 2.05
N GLN A 138 -0.73 9.16 0.75
CA GLN A 138 -1.75 8.39 0.03
C GLN A 138 -1.17 7.15 -0.69
N TRP A 139 0.16 7.00 -0.75
CA TRP A 139 0.81 5.92 -1.50
C TRP A 139 0.72 4.57 -0.80
N GLU A 140 0.97 4.56 0.51
CA GLU A 140 1.23 3.32 1.25
C GLU A 140 0.02 2.78 2.02
N GLY A 141 -1.18 3.34 1.80
CA GLY A 141 -2.40 2.94 2.50
C GLY A 141 -2.87 1.51 2.19
N GLY A 142 -2.55 0.97 1.01
CA GLY A 142 -2.94 -0.38 0.57
C GLY A 142 -1.82 -1.22 -0.05
N ALA A 143 -0.60 -0.69 -0.07
CA ALA A 143 0.55 -1.31 -0.74
C ALA A 143 1.39 -2.13 0.26
N TYR A 144 2.71 -1.98 0.22
CA TYR A 144 3.66 -2.83 0.94
C TYR A 144 3.44 -2.82 2.45
N LEU A 145 3.12 -1.67 3.05
CA LEU A 145 2.86 -1.59 4.48
C LEU A 145 1.65 -2.45 4.90
N TYR A 146 0.58 -2.48 4.10
CA TYR A 146 -0.55 -3.35 4.40
C TYR A 146 -0.18 -4.82 4.21
N GLN A 147 0.47 -5.16 3.09
CA GLN A 147 0.88 -6.54 2.81
C GLN A 147 1.89 -7.09 3.81
N GLY A 148 2.71 -6.23 4.42
CA GLY A 148 3.66 -6.56 5.48
C GLY A 148 3.09 -6.56 6.90
N GLY A 149 1.79 -6.30 7.07
CA GLY A 149 1.14 -6.31 8.39
C GLY A 149 1.44 -5.10 9.27
N TYR A 150 1.80 -3.94 8.70
CA TYR A 150 2.03 -2.69 9.45
C TYR A 150 0.70 -1.98 9.75
N LEU A 151 -0.27 -2.71 10.32
CA LEU A 151 -1.67 -2.31 10.44
C LEU A 151 -1.89 -1.00 11.19
N ASP A 152 -1.13 -0.74 12.25
CA ASP A 152 -1.22 0.52 13.01
C ASP A 152 -0.70 1.72 12.21
N VAL A 153 0.33 1.53 11.38
CA VAL A 153 0.85 2.55 10.47
C VAL A 153 -0.15 2.82 9.36
N VAL A 154 -0.67 1.76 8.73
CA VAL A 154 -1.71 1.85 7.70
C VAL A 154 -2.96 2.54 8.23
N GLN A 155 -3.37 2.26 9.47
CA GLN A 155 -4.51 2.96 10.09
C GLN A 155 -4.24 4.46 10.26
N LYS A 156 -3.04 4.87 10.64
CA LYS A 156 -2.66 6.30 10.74
C LYS A 156 -2.71 6.97 9.36
N ILE A 157 -2.16 6.31 8.34
CA ILE A 157 -2.21 6.75 6.95
C ILE A 157 -3.66 6.93 6.51
N ALA A 158 -4.50 5.89 6.65
CA ALA A 158 -5.90 5.92 6.25
C ALA A 158 -6.68 7.06 6.94
N ARG A 159 -6.41 7.34 8.22
CA ARG A 159 -7.01 8.48 8.93
C ARG A 159 -6.59 9.82 8.34
N ARG A 160 -5.33 9.98 7.92
CA ARG A 160 -4.85 11.20 7.25
C ARG A 160 -5.44 11.36 5.87
N SER A 161 -5.40 10.31 5.04
CA SER A 161 -6.01 10.31 3.71
C SER A 161 -7.51 10.62 3.79
N LYS A 162 -8.23 10.06 4.77
CA LYS A 162 -9.63 10.39 5.00
C LYS A 162 -9.85 11.88 5.30
N ARG A 163 -9.02 12.50 6.15
CA ARG A 163 -9.11 13.94 6.45
C ARG A 163 -8.90 14.78 5.20
N ASP A 164 -7.93 14.42 4.36
CA ASP A 164 -7.70 15.06 3.07
C ASP A 164 -8.96 14.99 2.20
N PHE A 165 -9.51 13.79 2.02
CA PHE A 165 -10.67 13.57 1.16
C PHE A 165 -11.92 14.28 1.66
N ASP A 166 -12.18 14.24 2.96
CA ASP A 166 -13.31 14.94 3.59
C ASP A 166 -13.17 16.47 3.42
N ALA A 167 -11.95 17.00 3.55
CA ALA A 167 -11.69 18.44 3.44
C ALA A 167 -11.83 18.99 2.01
N TRP A 168 -11.63 18.14 0.99
CA TRP A 168 -11.71 18.57 -0.41
C TRP A 168 -13.13 18.85 -0.90
N GLY A 169 -14.15 18.30 -0.22
CA GLY A 169 -15.55 18.48 -0.62
C GLY A 169 -15.88 17.93 -2.00
N ILE A 170 -15.11 16.95 -2.48
CA ILE A 170 -15.24 16.35 -3.81
C ILE A 170 -16.25 15.20 -3.80
N LYS A 171 -16.92 15.00 -4.94
CA LYS A 171 -17.92 13.94 -5.11
C LYS A 171 -17.35 12.65 -5.69
N ASN A 172 -16.31 12.75 -6.53
CA ASN A 172 -15.79 11.63 -7.31
C ASN A 172 -14.28 11.50 -7.12
N ILE A 173 -13.86 10.31 -6.68
CA ILE A 173 -12.47 9.89 -6.62
C ILE A 173 -12.35 8.64 -7.48
N VAL A 174 -11.49 8.70 -8.49
CA VAL A 174 -11.08 7.55 -9.29
C VAL A 174 -9.71 7.10 -8.79
N ILE A 175 -9.48 5.80 -8.72
CA ILE A 175 -8.23 5.21 -8.23
C ILE A 175 -7.69 4.29 -9.31
N SER A 176 -6.39 4.37 -9.59
CA SER A 176 -5.71 3.37 -10.42
C SER A 176 -5.41 2.16 -9.53
N THR A 177 -6.23 1.12 -9.62
CA THR A 177 -5.98 -0.19 -8.97
C THR A 177 -5.04 -1.05 -9.80
#